data_AF-A0A1F9HAL8-F1
#
_entry.id   AF-A0A1F9HAL8-F1
#
_cell.length_a   1.000
_cell.length_b   1.000
_cell.length_c   1.000
_cell.angle_alpha   90.00
_cell.angle_beta   90.00
_cell.angle_gamma   90.00
#
_symmetry.space_group_name_H-M   'P 1'
#
loop_
_entity.id
_entity.type
_entity.pdbx_description
1 polymer ?
#
loop_
_entity_poly.entity_id
_entity_poly.type
_entity_poly.pdbx_seq_one_letter_code
_entity_poly.pdbx_strand_id
1 'polypeptide(L)'
;MSLKFFFNRKGFVVIFLSILGWLSSFYHLYGYLFDQTQNRILFLIWFGAATLILGICFYPWYPKKDRGHGIELHFEKTVVPVAYIMVFTNILLFFNVLVMPFLVLGLLIFFLILGVNAILLTFYFKDQDSMPPSYFVRNFHLK
;
A
#
# COMPACT_ATOMS: atom_id res chain seq x y z
N MET A 1 -24.72 -3.83 -7.94
CA MET A 1 -23.72 -3.72 -6.84
C MET A 1 -22.83 -2.53 -7.14
N SER A 2 -22.75 -1.52 -6.25
CA SER A 2 -22.03 -0.28 -6.53
C SER A 2 -20.51 -0.47 -6.42
N LEU A 3 -19.74 -0.02 -7.41
CA LEU A 3 -18.26 0.00 -7.41
C LEU A 3 -17.67 0.62 -6.13
N LYS A 4 -18.43 1.50 -5.46
CA LYS A 4 -18.05 2.06 -4.15
C LYS A 4 -17.74 0.99 -3.11
N PHE A 5 -18.35 -0.20 -3.17
CA PHE A 5 -18.09 -1.26 -2.20
C PHE A 5 -16.65 -1.81 -2.28
N PHE A 6 -16.13 -2.00 -3.50
CA PHE A 6 -14.79 -2.58 -3.73
C PHE A 6 -13.65 -1.57 -3.55
N PHE A 7 -13.93 -0.27 -3.75
CA PHE A 7 -12.94 0.80 -3.69
C PHE A 7 -13.08 1.70 -2.46
N ASN A 8 -14.00 1.40 -1.54
CA ASN A 8 -14.06 2.13 -0.29
C ASN A 8 -12.87 1.73 0.60
N ARG A 9 -11.90 2.64 0.73
CA ARG A 9 -10.69 2.48 1.54
C ARG A 9 -10.94 2.20 3.03
N LYS A 10 -12.07 2.68 3.57
CA LYS A 10 -12.54 2.36 4.94
C LYS A 10 -13.59 1.23 4.94
N GLY A 11 -13.83 0.63 3.78
CA GLY A 11 -14.76 -0.47 3.61
C GLY A 11 -14.18 -1.77 4.14
N PHE A 12 -15.08 -2.65 4.59
CA PHE A 12 -14.74 -3.97 5.10
C PHE A 12 -13.88 -4.79 4.12
N VAL A 13 -14.16 -4.70 2.81
CA VAL A 13 -13.45 -5.45 1.77
C VAL A 13 -11.96 -5.14 1.74
N VAL A 14 -11.58 -3.86 1.74
CA VAL A 14 -10.17 -3.46 1.65
C VAL A 14 -9.41 -3.90 2.90
N ILE A 15 -10.01 -3.72 4.09
CA ILE A 15 -9.41 -4.14 5.35
C ILE A 15 -9.23 -5.66 5.37
N PHE A 16 -10.27 -6.41 4.99
CA PHE A 16 -10.20 -7.86 4.89
C PHE A 16 -9.11 -8.32 3.92
N LEU A 17 -9.03 -7.72 2.73
CA LEU A 17 -8.00 -8.02 1.74
C LEU A 17 -6.61 -7.67 2.23
N SER A 18 -6.42 -6.54 2.93
CA SER A 18 -5.12 -6.19 3.52
C SER A 18 -4.69 -7.25 4.55
N ILE A 19 -5.58 -7.65 5.46
CA ILE A 19 -5.29 -8.69 6.47
C ILE A 19 -4.98 -10.02 5.79
N LEU A 20 -5.81 -10.43 4.83
CA LEU A 20 -5.60 -11.67 4.08
C LEU A 20 -4.28 -11.66 3.31
N GLY A 21 -3.93 -10.52 2.69
CA GLY A 21 -2.67 -10.31 1.99
C GLY A 21 -1.47 -10.49 2.93
N TRP A 22 -1.53 -9.93 4.13
CA TRP A 22 -0.47 -10.11 5.13
C TRP A 22 -0.35 -11.56 5.61
N LEU A 23 -1.47 -12.17 6.01
CA LEU A 23 -1.46 -13.55 6.52
C LEU A 23 -0.93 -14.54 5.48
N SER A 24 -1.36 -14.40 4.23
CA SER A 24 -0.88 -15.24 3.13
C SER A 24 0.58 -14.99 2.79
N SER A 25 1.05 -13.74 2.84
CA SER A 25 2.48 -13.46 2.67
C SER A 25 3.35 -14.05 3.80
N PHE A 26 2.88 -14.00 5.05
CA PHE A 26 3.60 -14.63 6.18
C PHE A 26 3.64 -16.15 6.07
N TYR A 27 2.55 -16.77 5.59
CA TYR A 27 2.53 -18.21 5.30
C TYR A 27 3.60 -18.60 4.28
N HIS A 28 3.68 -17.88 3.15
CA HIS A 28 4.71 -18.11 2.14
C HIS A 28 6.12 -17.81 2.64
N LEU A 29 6.29 -16.75 3.42
CA LEU A 29 7.57 -16.41 4.06
C LEU A 29 8.05 -17.55 4.96
N TYR A 30 7.16 -18.11 5.78
CA TYR A 30 7.46 -19.25 6.64
C TYR A 30 7.87 -20.47 5.81
N GLY A 31 7.16 -20.79 4.72
CA GLY A 31 7.53 -21.87 3.80
C GLY A 31 8.93 -21.68 3.19
N TYR A 32 9.28 -20.46 2.81
CA TYR A 32 10.59 -20.13 2.24
C TYR A 32 11.77 -20.16 3.24
N LEU A 33 11.51 -20.22 4.55
CA LEU A 33 12.57 -20.47 5.54
C LEU A 33 13.11 -21.90 5.45
N PHE A 34 12.28 -22.84 5.01
CA PHE A 34 12.63 -24.27 4.97
C PHE A 34 12.95 -24.78 3.57
N ASP A 35 12.54 -24.06 2.51
CA ASP A 35 12.66 -24.54 1.14
C ASP A 35 13.52 -23.61 0.24
N GLN A 36 14.49 -24.18 -0.50
CA GLN A 36 15.39 -23.43 -1.39
C GLN A 36 14.80 -23.23 -2.79
N THR A 37 13.66 -22.56 -2.86
CA THR A 37 13.04 -22.24 -4.15
C THR A 37 13.73 -21.04 -4.84
N GLN A 38 13.84 -21.11 -6.17
CA GLN A 38 14.47 -20.07 -7.00
C GLN A 38 13.82 -18.67 -6.86
N ASN A 39 12.54 -18.61 -6.45
CA ASN A 39 11.78 -17.35 -6.38
C ASN A 39 11.91 -16.63 -5.04
N ARG A 40 12.62 -17.20 -4.06
CA ARG A 40 12.70 -16.67 -2.69
C ARG A 40 13.19 -15.22 -2.64
N ILE A 41 14.28 -14.91 -3.33
CA ILE A 41 14.87 -13.55 -3.32
C ILE A 41 13.87 -12.55 -3.89
N LEU A 42 13.24 -12.89 -5.02
CA LEU A 42 12.28 -12.01 -5.69
C LEU A 42 11.05 -11.76 -4.80
N PHE A 43 10.54 -12.81 -4.14
CA PHE A 43 9.45 -12.69 -3.18
C PHE A 43 9.84 -11.82 -1.98
N LEU A 44 11.05 -11.97 -1.43
CA LEU A 44 11.50 -11.14 -0.31
C LEU A 44 11.60 -9.66 -0.68
N ILE A 45 12.10 -9.34 -1.88
CA ILE A 45 12.13 -7.95 -2.37
C ILE A 45 10.70 -7.43 -2.56
N TRP A 46 9.81 -8.24 -3.14
CA TRP A 46 8.40 -7.87 -3.34
C TRP A 46 7.68 -7.61 -2.00
N PHE A 47 7.90 -8.50 -1.02
CA PHE A 47 7.33 -8.40 0.32
C PHE A 47 7.89 -7.18 1.09
N GLY A 48 9.20 -6.95 0.98
CA GLY A 48 9.86 -5.78 1.54
C GLY A 48 9.32 -4.46 0.96
N ALA A 49 9.12 -4.40 -0.36
CA ALA A 49 8.53 -3.24 -1.03
C ALA A 49 7.09 -2.99 -0.58
N ALA A 50 6.25 -4.03 -0.51
CA ALA A 50 4.88 -3.92 0.00
C ALA A 50 4.85 -3.40 1.45
N THR A 51 5.72 -3.96 2.30
CA THR A 51 5.86 -3.56 3.71
C THR A 51 6.27 -2.11 3.83
N LEU A 52 7.26 -1.65 3.05
CA LEU A 52 7.72 -0.27 3.04
C LEU A 52 6.60 0.69 2.62
N ILE A 53 5.87 0.38 1.53
CA ILE A 53 4.75 1.21 1.07
C ILE A 53 3.68 1.31 2.16
N LEU A 54 3.28 0.19 2.75
CA LEU A 54 2.25 0.18 3.80
C LEU A 54 2.72 0.88 5.07
N GLY A 55 4.00 0.76 5.44
CA GLY A 55 4.61 1.51 6.53
C GLY A 55 4.52 3.03 6.32
N ILE A 56 4.83 3.50 5.10
CA ILE A 56 4.62 4.89 4.69
C ILE A 56 3.12 5.24 4.79
N CYS A 57 2.23 4.37 4.32
CA CYS A 57 0.80 4.69 4.28
C CYS A 57 0.13 4.76 5.65
N PHE A 58 0.59 3.97 6.62
CA PHE A 58 0.05 3.97 7.98
C PHE A 58 0.76 4.94 8.92
N TYR A 59 1.86 5.57 8.48
CA TYR A 59 2.53 6.59 9.27
C TYR A 59 1.61 7.81 9.47
N PRO A 60 1.46 8.33 10.69
CA PRO A 60 0.62 9.50 10.96
C PRO A 60 1.31 10.78 10.50
N TRP A 61 1.16 11.13 9.22
CA TRP A 61 1.81 12.29 8.61
C TRP A 61 1.39 13.62 9.24
N TYR A 62 0.12 13.75 9.65
CA TYR A 62 -0.42 14.98 10.25
C TYR A 62 -0.91 14.78 11.70
N PRO A 63 -0.99 15.87 12.50
CA PRO A 63 -1.66 15.88 13.79
C PRO A 63 -3.13 15.44 13.67
N LYS A 64 -3.68 14.80 14.71
CA LYS A 64 -5.04 14.20 14.70
C LYS A 64 -6.15 15.10 14.13
N LYS A 65 -6.07 16.42 14.32
CA LYS A 65 -7.06 17.41 13.86
C LYS A 65 -7.10 17.60 12.33
N ASP A 66 -5.99 17.34 11.66
CA ASP A 66 -5.78 17.60 10.23
C ASP A 66 -5.67 16.30 9.40
N ARG A 67 -5.94 15.16 10.03
CA ARG A 67 -5.82 13.84 9.39
C ARG A 67 -6.83 13.62 8.27
N GLY A 68 -6.42 12.82 7.29
CA GLY A 68 -7.26 12.43 6.15
C GLY A 68 -7.31 13.46 5.02
N HIS A 69 -6.34 14.39 5.01
CA HIS A 69 -6.17 15.42 4.00
C HIS A 69 -4.76 15.41 3.41
N GLY A 70 -4.54 16.18 2.33
CA GLY A 70 -3.22 16.29 1.68
C GLY A 70 -2.65 14.95 1.24
N ILE A 71 -1.38 14.70 1.59
CA ILE A 71 -0.67 13.46 1.24
C ILE A 71 -1.23 12.22 1.96
N GLU A 72 -1.81 12.38 3.15
CA GLU A 72 -2.38 11.25 3.91
C GLU A 72 -3.58 10.66 3.18
N LEU A 73 -4.39 11.49 2.51
CA LEU A 73 -5.48 11.02 1.65
C LEU A 73 -4.97 10.22 0.44
N HIS A 74 -3.84 10.63 -0.14
CA HIS A 74 -3.21 9.87 -1.22
C HIS A 74 -2.75 8.51 -0.71
N PHE A 75 -2.01 8.47 0.40
CA PHE A 75 -1.52 7.23 0.98
C PHE A 75 -2.64 6.28 1.43
N GLU A 76 -3.72 6.80 2.02
CA GLU A 76 -4.91 5.99 2.33
C GLU A 76 -5.51 5.33 1.08
N LYS A 77 -5.47 5.99 -0.09
CA LYS A 77 -5.94 5.42 -1.35
C LYS A 77 -4.96 4.40 -1.91
N THR A 78 -3.66 4.60 -1.71
CA THR A 78 -2.59 3.69 -2.15
C THR A 78 -2.64 2.33 -1.46
N VAL A 79 -3.19 2.23 -0.24
CA VAL A 79 -3.42 0.95 0.45
C VAL A 79 -4.28 -0.01 -0.38
N VAL A 80 -5.27 0.52 -1.10
CA VAL A 80 -6.22 -0.29 -1.88
C VAL A 80 -5.51 -1.12 -2.96
N PRO A 81 -4.83 -0.53 -3.97
CA PRO A 81 -4.15 -1.32 -5.00
C PRO A 81 -3.05 -2.22 -4.41
N VAL A 82 -2.34 -1.79 -3.35
CA VAL A 82 -1.32 -2.63 -2.71
C VAL A 82 -1.95 -3.89 -2.12
N ALA A 83 -3.07 -3.77 -1.42
CA ALA A 83 -3.78 -4.93 -0.86
C ALA A 83 -4.26 -5.90 -1.96
N TYR A 84 -4.79 -5.38 -3.07
CA TYR A 84 -5.20 -6.21 -4.19
C TYR A 84 -4.03 -6.95 -4.84
N ILE A 85 -2.92 -6.25 -5.11
CA ILE A 85 -1.71 -6.86 -5.67
C ILE A 85 -1.18 -7.94 -4.71
N MET A 86 -1.19 -7.68 -3.40
CA MET A 86 -0.74 -8.65 -2.42
C MET A 86 -1.56 -9.93 -2.45
N VAL A 87 -2.88 -9.82 -2.32
CA VAL A 87 -3.77 -10.99 -2.31
C VAL A 87 -3.68 -11.76 -3.63
N PHE A 88 -3.70 -11.07 -4.76
CA PHE A 88 -3.70 -11.72 -6.07
C PHE A 88 -2.39 -12.49 -6.33
N THR A 89 -1.25 -11.86 -6.03
CA THR A 89 0.07 -12.53 -6.13
C THR A 89 0.18 -13.71 -5.18
N ASN A 90 -0.33 -13.60 -3.94
CA ASN A 90 -0.30 -14.70 -2.98
C ASN A 90 -1.21 -15.88 -3.38
N ILE A 91 -2.34 -15.62 -4.04
CA ILE A 91 -3.20 -16.67 -4.61
C ILE A 91 -2.45 -17.43 -5.71
N LEU A 92 -1.79 -16.72 -6.62
CA LEU A 92 -1.01 -17.35 -7.69
C LEU A 92 0.19 -18.13 -7.17
N LEU A 93 0.85 -17.62 -6.12
CA LEU A 93 1.89 -18.34 -5.37
C LEU A 93 1.36 -19.63 -4.76
N PHE A 94 0.16 -19.59 -4.17
CA PHE A 94 -0.47 -20.76 -3.56
C PHE A 94 -0.74 -21.88 -4.58
N PHE A 95 -1.17 -21.53 -5.79
CA PHE A 95 -1.37 -22.49 -6.88
C PHE A 95 -0.08 -22.80 -7.67
N ASN A 96 1.02 -22.11 -7.39
CA ASN A 96 2.29 -22.20 -8.12
C ASN A 96 2.14 -21.95 -9.64
N VAL A 97 1.23 -21.06 -10.04
CA VAL A 97 0.94 -20.73 -11.45
C VAL A 97 1.43 -19.32 -11.75
N LEU A 98 2.23 -19.17 -12.82
CA LEU A 98 2.70 -17.86 -13.32
C LEU A 98 3.37 -17.00 -12.23
N VAL A 99 4.05 -17.62 -11.25
CA VAL A 99 4.62 -16.94 -10.08
C VAL A 99 5.60 -15.84 -10.46
N MET A 100 6.60 -16.17 -11.28
CA MET A 100 7.66 -15.25 -11.73
C MET A 100 7.11 -13.98 -12.40
N PRO A 101 6.30 -14.07 -13.48
CA PRO A 101 5.82 -12.86 -14.16
C PRO A 101 4.96 -11.97 -13.26
N PHE A 102 4.17 -12.54 -12.35
CA PHE A 102 3.35 -11.75 -11.42
C PHE A 102 4.15 -11.10 -10.29
N LEU A 103 5.21 -11.75 -9.79
CA LEU A 103 6.13 -11.13 -8.85
C LEU A 103 6.86 -9.93 -9.49
N VAL A 104 7.35 -10.09 -10.72
CA VAL A 104 8.00 -9.02 -11.48
C VAL A 104 7.02 -7.87 -11.75
N LEU A 105 5.81 -8.18 -12.23
CA LEU A 105 4.77 -7.16 -12.48
C LEU A 105 4.40 -6.41 -11.21
N GLY A 106 4.19 -7.13 -10.09
CA GLY A 106 3.90 -6.53 -8.79
C GLY A 106 5.01 -5.62 -8.32
N LEU A 107 6.27 -6.03 -8.50
CA LEU A 107 7.44 -5.19 -8.18
C LEU A 107 7.47 -3.92 -9.01
N LEU A 108 7.27 -4.00 -10.33
CA LEU A 108 7.23 -2.82 -11.20
C LEU A 108 6.17 -1.81 -10.73
N ILE A 109 4.97 -2.29 -10.37
CA ILE A 109 3.90 -1.44 -9.84
C ILE A 109 4.31 -0.84 -8.49
N PHE A 110 4.89 -1.63 -7.59
CA PHE A 110 5.37 -1.14 -6.30
C PHE A 110 6.49 -0.10 -6.43
N PHE A 111 7.43 -0.27 -7.36
CA PHE A 111 8.45 0.73 -7.65
C PHE A 111 7.86 2.04 -8.17
N LEU A 112 6.84 1.96 -9.03
CA LEU A 112 6.11 3.15 -9.48
C LEU A 112 5.42 3.85 -8.31
N ILE A 113 4.72 3.10 -7.45
CA ILE A 113 4.07 3.64 -6.25
C ILE A 113 5.10 4.28 -5.32
N LEU A 114 6.23 3.62 -5.07
CA LEU A 114 7.31 4.15 -4.25
C LEU A 114 7.91 5.43 -4.84
N GLY A 115 8.10 5.48 -6.16
CA GLY A 115 8.58 6.68 -6.84
C GLY A 115 7.65 7.87 -6.66
N VAL A 116 6.34 7.67 -6.86
CA VAL A 116 5.33 8.72 -6.62
C VAL A 116 5.30 9.12 -5.15
N ASN A 117 5.31 8.17 -4.23
CA ASN A 117 5.34 8.44 -2.79
C ASN A 117 6.60 9.23 -2.39
N ALA A 118 7.78 8.89 -2.93
CA ALA A 118 9.03 9.58 -2.65
C ALA A 118 9.03 11.03 -3.14
N ILE A 119 8.44 11.29 -4.31
CA ILE A 119 8.25 12.67 -4.81
C ILE A 119 7.35 13.45 -3.85
N LEU A 120 6.20 12.88 -3.46
CA LEU A 120 5.27 13.53 -2.52
C LEU A 120 5.91 13.80 -1.15
N LEU A 121 6.67 12.85 -0.63
CA LEU A 121 7.40 13.00 0.63
C LEU A 121 8.49 14.07 0.52
N THR A 122 9.18 14.14 -0.62
CA THR A 122 10.20 15.18 -0.84
C THR A 122 9.58 16.57 -0.79
N PHE A 123 8.41 16.77 -1.40
CA PHE A 123 7.69 18.04 -1.30
C PHE A 123 7.21 18.29 0.13
N TYR A 124 6.65 17.27 0.78
CA TYR A 124 6.17 17.39 2.16
C TYR A 124 7.25 17.83 3.15
N PHE A 125 8.45 17.25 3.07
CA PHE A 125 9.56 17.59 3.97
C PHE A 125 10.26 18.90 3.61
N LYS A 126 10.13 19.39 2.36
CA LYS A 126 10.68 20.69 1.94
C LYS A 126 9.74 21.85 2.24
N ASP A 127 8.44 21.57 2.35
CA ASP A 127 7.46 22.58 2.71
C ASP A 127 7.66 23.02 4.16
N GLN A 128 7.74 24.33 4.38
CA GLN A 128 7.90 24.89 5.72
C GLN A 128 6.57 24.98 6.47
N ASP A 129 5.46 24.88 5.73
CA ASP A 129 4.12 24.82 6.30
C ASP A 129 3.70 23.38 6.59
N SER A 130 3.46 23.09 7.86
CA SER A 130 2.98 21.77 8.31
C SER A 130 1.48 21.54 8.05
N MET A 131 0.78 22.53 7.48
CA MET A 131 -0.66 22.48 7.22
C MET A 131 -0.94 21.81 5.88
N PRO A 132 -1.98 20.96 5.77
CA PRO A 132 -2.34 20.37 4.49
C PRO A 132 -2.82 21.46 3.51
N PRO A 133 -2.56 21.32 2.19
CA PRO A 133 -2.94 22.31 1.18
C PRO A 133 -4.44 22.70 1.18
N SER A 134 -5.31 21.83 1.70
CA SER A 134 -6.75 22.05 1.81
C SER A 134 -7.21 22.75 3.09
N TYR A 135 -6.29 23.12 3.99
CA TYR A 135 -6.62 23.71 5.31
C TYR A 135 -7.43 25.00 5.20
N PHE A 136 -7.03 25.93 4.33
CA PHE A 136 -7.70 27.22 4.17
C PHE A 136 -9.10 27.09 3.57
N VAL A 137 -9.27 26.25 2.54
CA VAL A 137 -10.59 26.00 1.92
C VAL A 137 -11.60 25.47 2.94
N ARG A 138 -11.17 24.61 3.86
CA ARG A 138 -12.03 24.07 4.93
C ARG A 138 -12.49 25.16 5.90
N ASN A 139 -11.61 26.05 6.33
CA ASN A 139 -11.96 27.13 7.26
C ASN A 139 -12.85 28.21 6.64
N PHE A 140 -12.83 28.39 5.31
CA PHE A 140 -13.74 29.31 4.62
C PHE A 140 -15.16 28.78 4.47
N HIS A 141 -15.38 27.46 4.43
CA HIS A 141 -16.70 26.84 4.32
C HIS A 141 -17.33 26.44 5.68
N LEU A 142 -16.65 26.72 6.79
CA LEU A 142 -17.14 26.51 8.16
C LEU A 142 -17.64 27.80 8.84
N LYS A 143 -17.73 28.91 8.09
CA LYS A 143 -18.49 30.10 8.47
C LYS A 143 -19.87 30.04 7.82
#